data_AF-A0A1M6LAB5-F1
#
_entry.id   AF-A0A1M6LAB5-F1
#
_cell.length_a   1.000
_cell.length_b   1.000
_cell.length_c   1.000
_cell.angle_alpha   90.00
_cell.angle_beta   90.00
_cell.angle_gamma   90.00
#
_symmetry.space_group_name_H-M   'P 1'
#
loop_
_entity.id
_entity.type
_entity.pdbx_description
1 polymer ?
#
loop_
_entity_poly.entity_id
_entity_poly.type
_entity_poly.pdbx_seq_one_letter_code
_entity_poly.pdbx_strand_id
1 'polypeptide(L)'
;MKLIKCKGVNALYNYYYYMNYCYRAAQKLYPKIYHEVYPYVVVKCEKEDTEYNMEMNPFPREEKIEKMVDEIYEDYTKNCKHRSDEEEYEDDEQYRQRRYRRRRFTRDLIRILLIEELLGRRGFRRRRRKRFDDYNYYPYY
;
A
#
# COMPACT_ATOMS: atom_id res chain seq x y z
N MET A 1 -11.78 -13.95 -56.06
CA MET A 1 -12.27 -13.46 -54.75
C MET A 1 -11.11 -13.41 -53.76
N LYS A 2 -10.69 -12.22 -53.32
CA LYS A 2 -9.63 -12.06 -52.31
C LYS A 2 -10.24 -12.26 -50.92
N LEU A 3 -9.83 -13.32 -50.23
CA LEU A 3 -10.18 -13.56 -48.83
C LEU A 3 -9.57 -12.44 -47.98
N ILE A 4 -10.45 -11.59 -47.44
CA ILE A 4 -10.09 -10.62 -46.41
C ILE A 4 -9.76 -11.44 -45.16
N LYS A 5 -8.48 -11.61 -44.85
CA LYS A 5 -8.03 -12.14 -43.56
C LYS A 5 -8.44 -11.12 -42.50
N CYS A 6 -9.61 -11.31 -41.88
CA CYS A 6 -10.01 -10.56 -40.70
C CYS A 6 -8.93 -10.74 -39.64
N LYS A 7 -8.34 -9.60 -39.25
CA LYS A 7 -7.29 -9.50 -38.23
C LYS A 7 -7.84 -10.08 -36.92
N GLY A 8 -7.35 -11.26 -36.55
CA GLY A 8 -7.46 -11.77 -35.20
C GLY A 8 -6.61 -10.91 -34.27
N VAL A 9 -7.13 -9.76 -33.85
CA VAL A 9 -6.52 -8.98 -32.78
C VAL A 9 -6.79 -9.75 -31.49
N ASN A 10 -5.75 -10.41 -30.99
CA ASN A 10 -5.73 -11.33 -29.86
C ASN A 10 -6.75 -10.99 -28.76
N ALA A 11 -7.82 -11.79 -28.64
CA ALA A 11 -8.84 -11.65 -27.60
C ALA A 11 -8.24 -11.67 -26.18
N LEU A 12 -7.13 -12.39 -25.99
CA LEU A 12 -6.36 -12.36 -24.74
C LEU A 12 -5.79 -10.98 -24.43
N TYR A 13 -5.22 -10.27 -25.41
CA TYR A 13 -4.68 -8.92 -25.21
C TYR A 13 -5.78 -7.94 -24.83
N ASN A 14 -6.95 -8.05 -25.47
CA ASN A 14 -8.12 -7.24 -25.16
C ASN A 14 -8.65 -7.52 -23.73
N TYR A 15 -8.66 -8.80 -23.31
CA TYR A 15 -9.01 -9.19 -21.95
C TYR A 15 -8.00 -8.68 -20.91
N TYR A 16 -6.69 -8.80 -21.14
CA TYR A 16 -5.67 -8.27 -20.22
C TYR A 16 -5.77 -6.75 -20.09
N TYR A 17 -6.02 -6.03 -21.20
CA TYR A 17 -6.21 -4.59 -21.18
C TYR A 17 -7.45 -4.19 -20.38
N TYR A 18 -8.59 -4.86 -20.62
CA TYR A 18 -9.82 -4.65 -19.85
C TYR A 18 -9.63 -4.94 -18.36
N MET A 19 -8.99 -6.06 -18.02
CA MET A 19 -8.70 -6.43 -16.64
C MET A 19 -7.77 -5.43 -15.95
N ASN A 20 -6.78 -4.88 -16.66
CA ASN A 20 -5.90 -3.83 -16.14
C ASN A 20 -6.68 -2.52 -15.90
N TYR A 21 -7.55 -2.13 -16.84
CA TYR A 21 -8.42 -0.97 -16.69
C TYR A 21 -9.33 -1.08 -15.45
N CYS A 22 -10.04 -2.20 -15.29
CA CYS A 22 -10.88 -2.46 -14.12
C CYS A 22 -10.06 -2.44 -12.83
N TYR A 23 -8.84 -2.98 -12.85
CA TYR A 23 -7.96 -2.97 -11.69
C TYR A 23 -7.52 -1.56 -11.30
N ARG A 24 -7.10 -0.74 -12.27
CA ARG A 24 -6.77 0.67 -12.05
C ARG A 24 -7.97 1.49 -11.58
N ALA A 25 -9.15 1.22 -12.12
CA ALA A 25 -10.39 1.86 -11.68
C ALA A 25 -10.70 1.49 -10.22
N ALA A 26 -10.59 0.22 -9.86
CA ALA A 26 -10.80 -0.25 -8.49
C ALA A 26 -9.77 0.33 -7.51
N GLN A 27 -8.51 0.47 -7.91
CA GLN A 27 -7.48 1.11 -7.08
C GLN A 27 -7.81 2.56 -6.73
N LYS A 28 -8.44 3.31 -7.64
CA LYS A 28 -8.85 4.70 -7.38
C LYS A 28 -10.00 4.81 -6.39
N LEU A 29 -10.71 3.70 -6.11
CA LEU A 29 -11.77 3.66 -5.11
C LEU A 29 -11.24 3.50 -3.69
N TYR A 30 -9.94 3.21 -3.51
CA TYR A 30 -9.37 3.18 -2.18
C TYR A 30 -9.46 4.55 -1.50
N PRO A 31 -9.73 4.60 -0.18
CA PRO A 31 -9.72 5.84 0.57
C PRO A 31 -8.37 6.57 0.43
N LYS A 32 -8.37 7.91 0.45
CA LYS A 32 -7.15 8.72 0.33
C LYS A 32 -6.05 8.29 1.31
N ILE A 33 -6.43 7.97 2.55
CA ILE A 33 -5.51 7.51 3.59
C ILE A 33 -4.73 6.25 3.21
N TYR A 34 -5.32 5.34 2.41
CA TYR A 34 -4.61 4.17 1.90
C TYR A 34 -3.44 4.59 1.00
N HIS A 35 -3.70 5.50 0.05
CA HIS A 35 -2.68 5.97 -0.88
C HIS A 35 -1.54 6.74 -0.20
N GLU A 36 -1.83 7.39 0.92
CA GLU A 36 -0.82 8.08 1.72
C GLU A 36 0.00 7.13 2.58
N VAL A 37 -0.63 6.16 3.24
CA VAL A 37 0.02 5.27 4.20
C VAL A 37 0.76 4.12 3.53
N TYR A 38 0.19 3.54 2.47
CA TYR A 38 0.71 2.33 1.83
C TYR A 38 2.17 2.46 1.34
N PRO A 39 2.63 3.58 0.75
CA PRO A 39 4.04 3.75 0.39
C PRO A 39 5.01 3.58 1.56
N TYR A 40 4.66 4.08 2.75
CA TYR A 40 5.49 3.94 3.95
C TYR A 40 5.61 2.48 4.39
N VAL A 41 4.51 1.73 4.30
CA VAL A 41 4.49 0.29 4.61
C VAL A 41 5.42 -0.47 3.66
N VAL A 42 5.32 -0.19 2.35
CA VAL A 42 6.17 -0.83 1.32
C VAL A 42 7.65 -0.57 1.58
N VAL A 43 8.02 0.70 1.79
CA VAL A 43 9.42 1.08 2.07
C VAL A 43 9.93 0.44 3.36
N LYS A 44 9.10 0.37 4.40
CA LYS A 44 9.50 -0.26 5.66
C LYS A 44 9.71 -1.77 5.50
N CYS A 45 8.82 -2.45 4.78
CA CYS A 45 9.00 -3.85 4.40
C CYS A 45 10.26 -4.04 3.57
N GLU A 46 10.54 -3.20 2.58
CA GLU A 46 11.77 -3.31 1.76
C GLU A 46 13.05 -3.18 2.58
N LYS A 47 13.06 -2.33 3.62
CA LYS A 47 14.21 -2.15 4.50
C LYS A 47 14.40 -3.31 5.48
N GLU A 48 13.31 -3.77 6.10
CA GLU A 48 13.38 -4.74 7.21
C GLU A 48 13.33 -6.20 6.73
N ASP A 49 12.58 -6.51 5.67
CA ASP A 49 12.31 -7.86 5.13
C ASP A 49 13.49 -8.41 4.32
N THR A 50 14.68 -8.39 4.92
CA THR A 50 15.94 -8.87 4.32
C THR A 50 16.32 -10.26 4.87
N GLU A 51 16.95 -11.10 4.06
CA GLU A 51 17.38 -12.47 4.43
C GLU A 51 18.27 -12.52 5.67
N TYR A 52 19.10 -11.49 5.88
CA TYR A 52 20.01 -11.34 7.01
C TYR A 52 19.32 -10.87 8.31
N ASN A 53 18.06 -10.43 8.24
CA ASN A 53 17.33 -9.97 9.42
C ASN A 53 16.66 -11.15 10.13
N MET A 54 17.36 -11.70 11.14
CA MET A 54 16.88 -12.81 11.95
C MET A 54 15.60 -12.50 12.74
N GLU A 55 15.31 -11.22 13.02
CA GLU A 55 14.06 -10.83 13.70
C GLU A 55 12.83 -10.96 12.78
N MET A 56 13.05 -10.93 11.46
CA MET A 56 11.98 -11.00 10.46
C MET A 56 11.79 -12.41 9.93
N ASN A 57 12.82 -13.27 9.99
CA ASN A 57 12.78 -14.64 9.47
C ASN A 57 12.54 -15.68 10.58
N PRO A 58 11.59 -16.64 10.40
CA PRO A 58 10.72 -16.90 9.24
C PRO A 58 9.46 -16.01 9.17
N PHE A 59 9.05 -15.39 10.27
CA PHE A 59 8.03 -14.34 10.33
C PHE A 59 8.28 -13.51 11.60
N PRO A 60 8.08 -12.18 11.59
CA PRO A 60 8.32 -11.36 12.77
C PRO A 60 7.39 -11.69 13.93
N ARG A 61 7.91 -11.54 15.15
CA ARG A 61 7.10 -11.60 16.38
C ARG A 61 6.18 -10.39 16.47
N GLU A 62 5.12 -10.51 17.27
CA GLU A 62 4.15 -9.44 17.47
C GLU A 62 4.80 -8.12 17.93
N GLU A 63 5.73 -8.18 18.88
CA GLU A 63 6.47 -7.00 19.37
C GLU A 63 7.21 -6.26 18.25
N LYS A 64 7.82 -7.01 17.30
CA LYS A 64 8.51 -6.43 16.15
C LYS A 64 7.51 -5.77 15.19
N ILE A 65 6.34 -6.39 14.98
CA ILE A 65 5.27 -5.82 14.15
C ILE A 65 4.76 -4.52 14.77
N GLU A 66 4.50 -4.50 16.09
CA GLU A 66 4.04 -3.29 16.78
C GLU A 66 5.06 -2.16 16.68
N LYS A 67 6.34 -2.47 16.87
CA LYS A 67 7.42 -1.50 16.67
C LYS A 67 7.46 -0.95 15.24
N MET A 68 7.31 -1.82 14.23
CA MET A 68 7.25 -1.38 12.82
C MET A 68 6.02 -0.51 12.55
N VAL A 69 4.86 -0.83 13.13
CA VAL A 69 3.64 -0.01 13.03
C VAL A 69 3.87 1.37 13.61
N ASP A 70 4.54 1.45 14.76
CA ASP A 70 4.82 2.71 15.45
C ASP A 70 5.78 3.58 14.65
N GLU A 71 6.85 3.00 14.12
CA GLU A 71 7.80 3.71 13.25
C GLU A 71 7.13 4.22 11.97
N ILE A 72 6.29 3.40 11.31
CA ILE A 72 5.52 3.83 10.12
C ILE A 72 4.54 4.96 10.47
N TYR A 73 3.86 4.86 11.61
CA TYR A 73 2.91 5.87 12.05
C TYR A 73 3.62 7.20 12.40
N GLU A 74 4.81 7.14 13.01
CA GLU A 74 5.64 8.31 13.25
C GLU A 74 6.10 8.96 11.94
N ASP A 75 6.58 8.19 10.98
CA ASP A 75 7.02 8.70 9.67
C ASP A 75 5.86 9.31 8.88
N TYR A 76 4.68 8.68 8.91
CA TYR A 76 3.45 9.22 8.33
C TYR A 76 3.06 10.54 9.01
N THR A 77 3.00 10.58 10.34
CA THR A 77 2.57 11.79 11.07
C THR A 77 3.57 12.94 10.97
N LYS A 78 4.89 12.69 10.89
CA LYS A 78 5.90 13.72 10.63
C LYS A 78 5.65 14.40 9.27
N ASN A 79 5.42 13.61 8.22
CA ASN A 79 5.17 14.12 6.89
C ASN A 79 3.79 14.78 6.75
N CYS A 80 2.77 14.29 7.45
CA CYS A 80 1.44 14.91 7.48
C CYS A 80 1.40 16.20 8.28
N LYS A 81 2.12 16.30 9.41
CA LYS A 81 2.24 17.56 10.16
C LYS A 81 2.80 18.67 9.29
N HIS A 82 3.80 18.36 8.46
CA HIS A 82 4.36 19.32 7.52
C HIS A 82 3.40 19.72 6.39
N ARG A 83 2.33 18.95 6.14
CA ARG A 83 1.23 19.35 5.26
C ARG A 83 0.15 20.16 5.97
N SER A 84 0.12 20.14 7.30
CA SER A 84 -0.88 20.78 8.15
C SER A 84 -0.23 21.83 9.05
N ASP A 85 0.68 22.63 8.50
CA ASP A 85 1.17 23.85 9.16
C ASP A 85 0.08 24.96 9.18
N GLU A 86 -1.14 24.65 8.73
CA GLU A 86 -2.34 25.45 8.96
C GLU A 86 -3.36 24.62 9.76
N GLU A 87 -3.61 25.06 10.99
CA GLU A 87 -4.75 24.82 11.90
C GLU A 87 -4.29 24.54 13.33
N GLU A 88 -3.58 25.53 13.88
CA GLU A 88 -3.50 25.76 15.33
C GLU A 88 -4.83 26.36 15.81
N TYR A 89 -5.94 25.61 15.86
CA TYR A 89 -7.14 26.12 16.54
C TYR A 89 -7.96 25.05 17.27
N GLU A 90 -8.26 25.43 18.52
CA GLU A 90 -9.30 24.98 19.44
C GLU A 90 -9.07 23.72 20.28
N ASP A 91 -8.79 24.00 21.56
CA ASP A 91 -8.68 23.09 22.67
C ASP A 91 -10.04 22.53 23.11
N ASP A 92 -10.72 21.84 22.21
CA ASP A 92 -12.03 21.26 22.48
C ASP A 92 -11.88 19.77 22.83
N GLU A 93 -12.46 19.34 23.96
CA GLU A 93 -12.34 17.95 24.44
C GLU A 93 -12.86 16.95 23.41
N GLN A 94 -13.88 17.36 22.64
CA GLN A 94 -14.44 16.58 21.54
C GLN A 94 -13.44 16.44 20.36
N TYR A 95 -12.63 17.45 20.08
CA TYR A 95 -11.56 17.40 19.08
C TYR A 95 -10.42 16.48 19.53
N ARG A 96 -10.04 16.51 20.82
CA ARG A 96 -9.05 15.57 21.40
C ARG A 96 -9.52 14.12 21.28
N GLN A 97 -10.79 13.84 21.59
CA GLN A 97 -11.39 12.50 21.45
C GLN A 97 -11.45 12.03 19.98
N ARG A 98 -11.86 12.90 19.05
CA ARG A 98 -11.86 12.61 17.60
C ARG A 98 -10.46 12.33 17.07
N ARG A 99 -9.46 13.11 17.50
CA ARG A 99 -8.05 12.89 17.16
C ARG A 99 -7.58 11.54 17.68
N TYR A 100 -7.85 11.22 18.95
CA TYR A 100 -7.45 9.95 19.55
C TYR A 100 -8.06 8.73 18.84
N ARG A 101 -9.34 8.78 18.47
CA ARG A 101 -10.00 7.72 17.68
C ARG A 101 -9.38 7.56 16.30
N ARG A 102 -9.08 8.66 15.59
CA ARG A 102 -8.39 8.60 14.29
C ARG A 102 -7.00 7.97 14.41
N ARG A 103 -6.23 8.29 15.46
CA ARG A 103 -4.88 7.72 15.68
C ARG A 103 -4.89 6.20 15.84
N ARG A 104 -5.86 5.64 16.57
CA ARG A 104 -6.00 4.19 16.72
C ARG A 104 -6.37 3.53 15.39
N PHE A 105 -7.37 4.08 14.69
CA PHE A 105 -7.78 3.59 13.39
C PHE A 105 -6.63 3.59 12.36
N THR A 106 -5.80 4.63 12.34
CA THR A 106 -4.64 4.69 11.43
C THR A 106 -3.58 3.65 11.77
N ARG A 107 -3.31 3.40 13.07
CA ARG A 107 -2.36 2.34 13.49
C ARG A 107 -2.89 0.96 13.12
N ASP A 108 -4.18 0.71 13.31
CA ASP A 108 -4.80 -0.56 12.92
C ASP A 108 -4.75 -0.76 11.40
N LEU A 109 -5.02 0.29 10.62
CA LEU A 109 -4.87 0.28 9.16
C LEU A 109 -3.44 -0.04 8.75
N ILE A 110 -2.44 0.62 9.36
CA ILE A 110 -1.02 0.34 9.11
C ILE A 110 -0.70 -1.12 9.43
N ARG A 111 -1.17 -1.64 10.58
CA ARG A 111 -0.95 -3.03 10.99
C ARG A 111 -1.52 -4.02 9.97
N ILE A 112 -2.75 -3.78 9.49
CA ILE A 112 -3.39 -4.62 8.45
C ILE A 112 -2.54 -4.62 7.18
N LEU A 113 -2.20 -3.44 6.65
CA LEU A 113 -1.42 -3.29 5.42
C LEU A 113 -0.04 -3.92 5.55
N LEU A 114 0.61 -3.75 6.70
CA LEU A 114 1.93 -4.30 6.98
C LEU A 114 1.92 -5.83 6.96
N ILE A 115 0.94 -6.44 7.62
CA ILE A 115 0.79 -7.91 7.63
C ILE A 115 0.49 -8.43 6.22
N GLU A 116 -0.43 -7.79 5.49
CA GLU A 116 -0.75 -8.17 4.11
C GLU A 116 0.48 -8.11 3.19
N GLU A 117 1.29 -7.06 3.32
CA GLU A 117 2.50 -6.87 2.52
C GLU A 117 3.57 -7.93 2.85
N LEU A 118 3.82 -8.21 4.13
CA LEU A 118 4.77 -9.24 4.57
C LEU A 118 4.35 -10.65 4.09
N LEU A 119 3.07 -11.00 4.23
CA LEU A 119 2.52 -12.27 3.75
C LEU A 119 2.58 -12.36 2.20
N GLY A 120 2.26 -11.25 1.53
CA GLY A 120 2.37 -11.10 0.08
C GLY A 120 3.80 -11.33 -0.41
N ARG A 121 4.80 -10.83 0.33
CA ARG A 121 6.22 -10.95 -0.01
C ARG A 121 6.75 -12.37 0.13
N ARG A 122 6.37 -13.08 1.21
CA ARG A 122 6.98 -14.36 1.62
C ARG A 122 6.31 -15.62 1.07
N GLY A 123 4.97 -15.68 0.98
CA GLY A 123 4.25 -16.94 0.70
C GLY A 123 3.34 -16.94 -0.54
N PHE A 124 2.88 -15.79 -1.01
CA PHE A 124 1.91 -15.70 -2.12
C PHE A 124 2.53 -15.42 -3.51
N ARG A 125 3.85 -15.65 -3.65
CA ARG A 125 4.59 -15.57 -4.93
C ARG A 125 4.04 -16.48 -6.03
N ARG A 126 3.32 -17.55 -5.72
CA ARG A 126 2.79 -18.47 -6.75
C ARG A 126 1.39 -18.16 -7.25
N ARG A 127 0.62 -17.27 -6.59
CA ARG A 127 -0.76 -16.94 -7.04
C ARG A 127 -1.03 -15.46 -7.30
N ARG A 128 -0.25 -14.52 -6.74
CA ARG A 128 -0.46 -13.07 -6.97
C ARG A 128 0.64 -12.35 -7.75
N ARG A 129 1.87 -12.89 -7.82
CA ARG A 129 3.00 -12.27 -8.55
C ARG A 129 3.02 -12.53 -10.06
N LYS A 130 1.91 -12.23 -10.72
CA LYS A 130 1.93 -11.83 -12.15
C LYS A 130 1.14 -10.55 -12.41
N ARG A 131 0.69 -9.83 -11.37
CA ARG A 131 -0.18 -8.66 -11.53
C ARG A 131 0.35 -7.34 -10.96
N PHE A 132 1.56 -7.30 -10.39
CA PHE A 132 2.04 -6.10 -9.69
C PHE A 132 3.47 -5.66 -10.03
N ASP A 133 4.15 -6.32 -10.96
CA ASP A 133 5.51 -5.93 -11.40
C ASP A 133 5.50 -4.91 -12.56
N ASP A 134 4.36 -4.28 -12.86
CA ASP A 134 4.23 -3.24 -13.90
C ASP A 134 3.99 -1.83 -13.31
N TYR A 135 4.52 -1.59 -12.11
CA TYR A 135 4.56 -0.26 -11.47
C TYR A 135 5.95 0.38 -11.50
N ASN A 136 6.91 -0.24 -12.20
CA ASN A 136 8.27 0.28 -12.34
C ASN A 136 8.42 1.11 -13.63
N TYR A 137 7.66 2.21 -13.74
CA TYR A 137 8.03 3.36 -14.59
C TYR A 137 7.17 4.57 -14.26
N TYR A 138 7.52 5.29 -13.18
CA TYR A 138 7.13 6.69 -13.01
C TYR A 138 8.30 7.57 -13.49
N PRO A 139 8.32 8.04 -14.75
CA PRO A 139 9.13 9.18 -15.13
C PRO A 139 8.38 10.44 -14.64
N TYR A 140 8.98 11.13 -13.68
CA TYR A 140 8.62 12.50 -13.39
C TYR A 140 8.99 13.36 -14.61
N TYR A 141 7.98 13.88 -15.31
CA TYR A 141 8.03 15.09 -16.13
C TYR A 141 6.68 15.81 -16.01
#